data_AF-A0A7X1ZGF4-F1
#
_entry.id   AF-A0A7X1ZGF4-F1
#
_cell.length_a   1.000
_cell.length_b   1.000
_cell.length_c   1.000
_cell.angle_alpha   90.00
_cell.angle_beta   90.00
_cell.angle_gamma   90.00
#
_symmetry.space_group_name_H-M   'P 1'
#
loop_
_entity.id
_entity.type
_entity.pdbx_description
1 polymer ?
#
loop_
_entity_poly.entity_id
_entity_poly.type
_entity_poly.pdbx_seq_one_letter_code
_entity_poly.pdbx_strand_id
1 'polypeptide(L)'
;MDRAHAHGAAPGAAVATAPPPGAGLPDCEPLAAHPDTTRGRAARSVARHGFAPLPGAIAPAMLAALQDEADARLTDAVFAEQTAQQTAQQTEDLAYRAHMTGLGPVAGAFLRDDRVRGLLTGLFGGDYVLSEHISCLTRYGPADHLGAHQDSPAEDCAVTIILYLRADSPDPAAPDTGLVLNVYGETRESVARGARLRIPTRPGTLVLGRGSRIWHARPPLKAGESVVAITGCYREAAA
;
A
#
# COMPACT_ATOMS: atom_id res chain seq x y z
N MET A 1 -23.04 -31.64 -11.30
CA MET A 1 -22.71 -31.16 -9.95
C MET A 1 -22.05 -29.81 -10.12
N ASP A 2 -22.88 -28.77 -10.06
CA ASP A 2 -22.48 -27.37 -10.14
C ASP A 2 -21.50 -27.01 -9.03
N ARG A 3 -20.40 -26.36 -9.41
CA ARG A 3 -19.59 -25.55 -8.50
C ARG A 3 -19.43 -24.18 -9.14
N ALA A 4 -20.04 -23.19 -8.50
CA ALA A 4 -20.05 -21.79 -8.91
C ALA A 4 -18.63 -21.23 -9.05
N HIS A 5 -18.40 -20.51 -10.15
CA HIS A 5 -17.20 -19.73 -10.42
C HIS A 5 -17.21 -18.44 -9.58
N ALA A 6 -16.15 -18.20 -8.81
CA ALA A 6 -15.89 -16.93 -8.16
C ALA A 6 -14.77 -16.21 -8.93
N HIS A 7 -15.07 -15.01 -9.43
CA HIS A 7 -14.14 -14.14 -10.14
C HIS A 7 -13.11 -13.51 -9.19
N GLY A 8 -11.91 -13.27 -9.71
CA GLY A 8 -10.75 -12.75 -9.01
C GLY A 8 -10.98 -11.37 -8.39
N ALA A 9 -11.09 -11.37 -7.07
CA ALA A 9 -10.72 -10.29 -6.18
C ALA A 9 -9.79 -10.91 -5.14
N ALA A 10 -8.88 -10.12 -4.56
CA ALA A 10 -8.20 -10.55 -3.33
C ALA A 10 -9.26 -11.10 -2.35
N PRO A 11 -9.05 -12.26 -1.72
CA PRO A 11 -10.07 -12.91 -0.90
C PRO A 11 -10.62 -11.90 0.10
N GLY A 12 -11.94 -11.74 0.06
CA GLY A 12 -12.66 -10.67 0.72
C GLY A 12 -12.09 -10.39 2.11
N ALA A 13 -11.63 -9.15 2.29
CA ALA A 13 -11.38 -8.62 3.60
C ALA A 13 -12.59 -8.98 4.47
N ALA A 14 -12.33 -9.67 5.58
CA ALA A 14 -13.36 -9.97 6.56
C ALA A 14 -14.17 -8.69 6.79
N VAL A 15 -15.50 -8.77 6.66
CA VAL A 15 -16.42 -7.64 6.80
C VAL A 15 -16.05 -6.89 8.07
N ALA A 16 -15.39 -5.75 7.91
CA ALA A 16 -15.04 -4.89 9.01
C ALA A 16 -16.35 -4.40 9.60
N THR A 17 -16.64 -4.80 10.84
CA THR A 17 -17.70 -4.15 11.61
C THR A 17 -17.32 -2.68 11.71
N ALA A 18 -18.26 -1.80 11.32
CA ALA A 18 -18.05 -0.36 11.35
C ALA A 18 -17.46 0.07 12.71
N PRO A 19 -16.39 0.89 12.71
CA PRO A 19 -15.77 1.32 13.96
C PRO A 19 -16.76 2.11 14.81
N PRO A 20 -16.72 2.00 16.14
CA PRO A 20 -17.53 2.84 17.01
C PRO A 20 -17.18 4.32 16.76
N PRO A 21 -18.16 5.23 16.73
CA PRO A 21 -17.90 6.65 16.59
C PRO A 21 -17.16 7.15 17.83
N GLY A 22 -15.94 7.67 17.68
CA GLY A 22 -15.28 8.39 18.77
C GLY A 22 -13.75 8.33 18.88
N ALA A 23 -13.05 7.47 18.14
CA ALA A 23 -11.59 7.57 18.06
C ALA A 23 -11.24 8.66 17.04
N GLY A 24 -11.32 9.93 17.47
CA GLY A 24 -10.78 11.05 16.72
C GLY A 24 -9.29 10.84 16.46
N LEU A 25 -8.77 11.44 15.39
CA LEU A 25 -7.32 11.57 15.22
C LEU A 25 -6.74 12.16 16.51
N PRO A 26 -5.53 11.77 16.94
CA PRO A 26 -4.82 12.51 17.97
C PRO A 26 -4.83 14.00 17.64
N ASP A 27 -4.81 14.87 18.66
CA ASP A 27 -4.81 16.35 18.55
C ASP A 27 -3.49 16.89 17.95
N CYS A 28 -3.01 16.27 16.87
CA CYS A 28 -1.80 16.63 16.15
C CYS A 28 -2.06 16.64 14.64
N GLU A 29 -1.24 17.37 13.91
CA GLU A 29 -1.32 17.35 12.45
C GLU A 29 -0.88 15.96 11.92
N PRO A 30 -1.65 15.31 11.02
CA PRO A 30 -1.37 14.00 10.46
C PRO A 30 -0.18 14.05 9.51
N LEU A 31 -0.09 15.13 8.72
CA LEU A 31 1.00 15.35 7.78
C LEU A 31 1.97 16.36 8.35
N ALA A 32 3.27 16.04 8.28
CA ALA A 32 4.32 17.00 8.56
C ALA A 32 4.35 18.08 7.48
N ALA A 33 4.78 19.30 7.84
CA ALA A 33 5.07 20.34 6.88
C ALA A 33 6.19 19.89 5.92
N HIS A 34 5.88 19.83 4.62
CA HIS A 34 6.85 19.54 3.58
C HIS A 34 7.21 20.80 2.82
N PRO A 35 8.51 21.06 2.56
CA PRO A 35 8.87 22.14 1.66
C PRO A 35 8.34 21.85 0.25
N ASP A 36 7.98 22.89 -0.49
CA ASP A 36 7.46 22.79 -1.87
C ASP A 36 8.37 21.95 -2.78
N THR A 37 9.67 21.97 -2.51
CA THR A 37 10.66 21.17 -3.25
C THR A 37 10.43 19.66 -3.13
N THR A 38 9.93 19.17 -1.98
CA THR A 38 9.59 17.75 -1.78
C THR A 38 8.34 17.39 -2.57
N ARG A 39 7.30 18.24 -2.52
CA ARG A 39 6.08 18.03 -3.32
C ARG A 39 6.37 18.05 -4.82
N GLY A 40 7.20 18.99 -5.28
CA GLY A 40 7.60 19.07 -6.68
C GLY A 40 8.42 17.86 -7.15
N ARG A 41 9.27 17.27 -6.29
CA ARG A 41 9.96 16.01 -6.59
C ARG A 41 8.98 14.85 -6.72
N ALA A 42 8.01 14.75 -5.80
CA ALA A 42 6.99 13.71 -5.85
C ALA A 42 6.13 13.81 -7.12
N ALA A 43 5.68 15.01 -7.49
CA ALA A 43 4.93 15.25 -8.73
C ALA A 43 5.70 14.80 -9.97
N ARG A 44 7.00 15.12 -10.08
CA ARG A 44 7.85 14.65 -11.19
C ARG A 44 8.04 13.13 -11.19
N SER A 45 8.16 12.52 -10.02
CA SER A 45 8.27 11.06 -9.91
C SER A 45 6.99 10.37 -10.35
N VAL A 46 5.82 10.86 -9.91
CA VAL A 46 4.51 10.39 -10.38
C VAL A 46 4.37 10.56 -11.88
N ALA A 47 4.72 11.71 -12.45
CA ALA A 47 4.61 11.94 -13.89
C ALA A 47 5.48 10.97 -14.71
N ARG A 48 6.66 10.58 -14.20
CA ARG A 48 7.62 9.72 -14.92
C ARG A 48 7.41 8.21 -14.69
N HIS A 49 7.03 7.85 -13.48
CA HIS A 49 7.00 6.46 -12.99
C HIS A 49 5.64 6.01 -12.47
N GLY A 50 4.70 6.95 -12.30
CA GLY A 50 3.39 6.69 -11.71
C GLY A 50 3.40 6.45 -10.21
N PHE A 51 4.56 6.50 -9.56
CA PHE A 51 4.74 6.36 -8.10
C PHE A 51 5.72 7.41 -7.57
N ALA A 52 5.55 7.79 -6.31
CA ALA A 52 6.47 8.69 -5.60
C ALA A 52 6.58 8.36 -4.10
N PRO A 53 7.79 8.35 -3.55
CA PRO A 53 7.99 8.40 -2.10
C PRO A 53 7.95 9.83 -1.57
N LEU A 54 7.36 9.98 -0.39
CA LEU A 54 7.37 11.16 0.46
C LEU A 54 7.88 10.75 1.85
N PRO A 55 9.21 10.70 2.04
CA PRO A 55 9.79 10.38 3.34
C PRO A 55 9.50 11.49 4.35
N GLY A 56 9.18 11.12 5.59
CA GLY A 56 8.86 12.09 6.65
C GLY A 56 7.56 12.86 6.40
N ALA A 57 6.64 12.31 5.60
CA ALA A 57 5.32 12.88 5.34
C ALA A 57 4.41 12.88 6.56
N ILE A 58 4.67 11.98 7.52
CA ILE A 58 3.81 11.79 8.69
C ILE A 58 4.44 12.49 9.88
N ALA A 59 3.63 13.24 10.63
CA ALA A 59 4.10 13.81 11.87
C ALA A 59 4.47 12.70 12.88
N PRO A 60 5.53 12.87 13.69
CA PRO A 60 5.98 11.82 14.60
C PRO A 60 4.89 11.29 15.55
N ALA A 61 4.04 12.17 16.09
CA ALA A 61 2.94 11.78 16.96
C ALA A 61 1.87 10.95 16.24
N MET A 62 1.55 11.29 14.98
CA MET A 62 0.64 10.49 14.16
C MET A 62 1.25 9.14 13.81
N LEU A 63 2.55 9.10 13.46
CA LEU A 63 3.24 7.85 13.17
C LEU A 63 3.23 6.92 14.39
N ALA A 64 3.47 7.45 15.59
CA ALA A 64 3.41 6.68 16.83
C ALA A 64 1.99 6.13 17.07
N ALA A 65 0.96 6.95 16.95
CA ALA A 65 -0.43 6.50 17.12
C ALA A 65 -0.82 5.40 16.11
N LEU A 66 -0.38 5.50 14.86
CA LEU A 66 -0.61 4.48 13.84
C LEU A 66 0.18 3.19 14.12
N GLN A 67 1.38 3.30 14.70
CA GLN A 67 2.17 2.14 15.13
C GLN A 67 1.52 1.42 16.31
N ASP A 68 1.02 2.16 17.30
CA ASP A 68 0.31 1.60 18.45
C ASP A 68 -0.97 0.88 18.02
N GLU A 69 -1.75 1.49 17.12
CA GLU A 69 -2.91 0.83 16.53
C GLU A 69 -2.51 -0.43 15.75
N ALA A 70 -1.44 -0.37 14.95
CA ALA A 70 -0.99 -1.53 14.20
C ALA A 70 -0.61 -2.70 15.11
N ASP A 71 0.08 -2.45 16.23
CA ASP A 71 0.40 -3.49 17.21
C ASP A 71 -0.86 -4.15 17.78
N ALA A 72 -1.86 -3.35 18.13
CA ALA A 72 -3.13 -3.85 18.64
C ALA A 72 -3.92 -4.64 17.59
N ARG A 73 -3.87 -4.25 16.31
CA ARG A 73 -4.62 -4.90 15.22
C ARG A 73 -3.95 -6.15 14.69
N LEU A 74 -2.61 -6.23 14.73
CA LEU A 74 -1.86 -7.36 14.17
C LEU A 74 -2.07 -8.67 14.92
N THR A 75 -2.60 -8.66 16.15
CA THR A 75 -3.03 -9.88 16.85
C THR A 75 -4.14 -10.62 16.10
N ASP A 76 -4.94 -9.88 15.33
CA ASP A 76 -6.08 -10.40 14.56
C ASP A 76 -5.71 -10.61 13.08
N ALA A 77 -4.42 -10.54 12.73
CA ALA A 77 -3.99 -10.68 11.35
C ALA A 77 -4.04 -12.12 10.87
N VAL A 78 -4.71 -12.33 9.75
CA VAL A 78 -4.85 -13.64 9.11
C VAL A 78 -3.71 -13.82 8.12
N PHE A 79 -3.09 -15.00 8.14
CA PHE A 79 -2.11 -15.37 7.12
C PHE A 79 -2.84 -15.65 5.80
N ALA A 80 -2.38 -15.01 4.73
CA ALA A 80 -2.91 -15.17 3.40
C ALA A 80 -1.76 -15.47 2.43
N GLU A 81 -1.92 -16.52 1.64
CA GLU A 81 -0.94 -16.98 0.66
C GLU A 81 -1.66 -17.44 -0.60
N GLN A 82 -1.15 -17.02 -1.74
CA GLN A 82 -1.56 -17.49 -3.06
C GLN A 82 -0.31 -17.77 -3.87
N THR A 83 -0.23 -18.96 -4.45
CA THR A 83 0.82 -19.33 -5.40
C THR A 83 0.29 -19.13 -6.81
N ALA A 84 1.07 -18.47 -7.68
CA ALA A 84 0.70 -18.34 -9.09
C ALA A 84 0.57 -19.72 -9.75
N GLN A 85 -0.62 -20.12 -10.22
CA GLN A 85 -0.77 -21.34 -11.00
C GLN A 85 -0.42 -21.04 -12.46
N GLN A 86 0.58 -21.76 -12.99
CA GLN A 86 0.86 -21.74 -14.43
C GLN A 86 -0.16 -22.66 -15.13
N THR A 87 -1.33 -22.13 -15.48
CA THR A 87 -2.22 -22.80 -16.43
C THR A 87 -2.18 -22.07 -17.77
N ALA A 88 -2.21 -22.83 -18.86
CA ALA A 88 -2.11 -22.31 -20.22
C ALA A 88 -3.31 -21.42 -20.65
N GLN A 89 -4.31 -21.25 -19.78
CA GLN A 89 -5.55 -20.50 -20.06
C GLN A 89 -5.91 -19.42 -19.02
N GLN A 90 -5.11 -19.18 -17.97
CA GLN A 90 -5.43 -18.14 -16.99
C GLN A 90 -4.23 -17.26 -16.65
N THR A 91 -4.37 -15.97 -16.96
CA THR A 91 -3.31 -14.96 -16.89
C THR A 91 -3.30 -14.16 -15.57
N GLU A 92 -3.91 -14.65 -14.49
CA GLU A 92 -4.35 -13.78 -13.39
C GLU A 92 -3.97 -14.18 -11.95
N ASP A 93 -3.18 -15.22 -11.72
CA ASP A 93 -2.83 -15.55 -10.33
C ASP A 93 -1.66 -14.71 -9.81
N LEU A 94 -1.99 -13.72 -8.98
CA LEU A 94 -1.03 -12.96 -8.18
C LEU A 94 -0.41 -13.88 -7.12
N ALA A 95 0.92 -14.08 -7.20
CA ALA A 95 1.65 -14.72 -6.12
C ALA A 95 1.83 -13.74 -4.96
N TYR A 96 1.36 -14.09 -3.78
CA TYR A 96 1.58 -13.29 -2.58
C TYR A 96 1.60 -14.14 -1.33
N ARG A 97 2.22 -13.58 -0.28
CA ARG A 97 2.29 -14.17 1.04
C ARG A 97 2.45 -13.06 2.06
N ALA A 98 1.52 -12.94 3.01
CA ALA A 98 1.56 -11.93 4.06
C ALA A 98 0.58 -12.24 5.20
N HIS A 99 0.68 -11.48 6.30
CA HIS A 99 -0.39 -11.39 7.31
C HIS A 99 -1.17 -10.10 7.11
N MET A 100 -2.50 -10.18 7.05
CA MET A 100 -3.36 -9.03 6.74
C MET A 100 -4.51 -8.91 7.73
N THR A 101 -4.91 -7.68 8.00
CA THR A 101 -6.13 -7.37 8.77
C THR A 101 -6.75 -6.06 8.29
N GLY A 102 -8.02 -5.83 8.62
CA GLY A 102 -8.69 -4.57 8.34
C GLY A 102 -8.09 -3.41 9.15
N LEU A 103 -8.24 -2.20 8.61
CA LEU A 103 -7.79 -0.97 9.27
C LEU A 103 -8.45 -0.77 10.64
N GLY A 104 -7.73 -0.16 11.58
CA GLY A 104 -8.31 0.38 12.79
C GLY A 104 -8.83 1.80 12.59
N PRO A 105 -9.50 2.38 13.62
CA PRO A 105 -10.09 3.70 13.53
C PRO A 105 -9.08 4.84 13.27
N VAL A 106 -7.86 4.78 13.82
CA VAL A 106 -6.83 5.81 13.64
C VAL A 106 -6.33 5.79 12.19
N ALA A 107 -5.99 4.62 11.66
CA ALA A 107 -5.59 4.44 10.26
C ALA A 107 -6.71 4.85 9.30
N GLY A 108 -7.95 4.44 9.57
CA GLY A 108 -9.11 4.82 8.77
C GLY A 108 -9.35 6.34 8.78
N ALA A 109 -9.27 6.98 9.96
CA ALA A 109 -9.41 8.42 10.07
C ALA A 109 -8.26 9.16 9.36
N PHE A 110 -7.03 8.66 9.47
CA PHE A 110 -5.85 9.24 8.82
C PHE A 110 -6.02 9.23 7.29
N LEU A 111 -6.41 8.08 6.73
CA LEU A 111 -6.60 7.94 5.28
C LEU A 111 -7.79 8.76 4.75
N ARG A 112 -8.78 9.08 5.59
CA ARG A 112 -9.91 9.96 5.24
C ARG A 112 -9.63 11.45 5.41
N ASP A 113 -8.53 11.83 6.05
CA ASP A 113 -8.21 13.23 6.35
C ASP A 113 -8.12 14.09 5.08
N ASP A 114 -8.69 15.29 5.13
CA ASP A 114 -8.76 16.23 4.01
C ASP A 114 -7.39 16.60 3.44
N ARG A 115 -6.35 16.62 4.28
CA ARG A 115 -4.98 16.91 3.84
C ARG A 115 -4.38 15.74 3.06
N VAL A 116 -4.72 14.51 3.42
CA VAL A 116 -4.34 13.31 2.66
C VAL A 116 -5.06 13.31 1.31
N ARG A 117 -6.36 13.62 1.29
CA ARG A 117 -7.12 13.76 0.04
C ARG A 117 -6.60 14.90 -0.83
N GLY A 118 -6.32 16.06 -0.25
CA GLY A 118 -5.74 17.20 -0.96
C GLY A 118 -4.35 16.90 -1.53
N LEU A 119 -3.54 16.08 -0.84
CA LEU A 119 -2.28 15.57 -1.37
C LEU A 119 -2.49 14.68 -2.61
N LEU A 120 -3.46 13.78 -2.57
CA LEU A 120 -3.82 12.93 -3.71
C LEU A 120 -4.30 13.76 -4.90
N THR A 121 -5.26 14.66 -4.68
CA THR A 121 -5.77 15.59 -5.71
C THR A 121 -4.65 16.40 -6.34
N GLY A 122 -3.74 16.94 -5.51
CA GLY A 122 -2.61 17.74 -6.00
C GLY A 122 -1.58 16.95 -6.83
N LEU A 123 -1.41 15.65 -6.57
CA LEU A 123 -0.43 14.81 -7.27
C LEU A 123 -0.99 14.09 -8.51
N PHE A 124 -2.26 13.66 -8.45
CA PHE A 124 -2.85 12.80 -9.47
C PHE A 124 -3.93 13.49 -10.31
N GLY A 125 -4.45 14.62 -9.84
CA GLY A 125 -5.60 15.33 -10.41
C GLY A 125 -6.92 14.64 -10.07
N GLY A 126 -7.99 15.42 -9.88
CA GLY A 126 -9.32 14.90 -9.54
C GLY A 126 -9.55 14.66 -8.05
N ASP A 127 -10.76 14.22 -7.72
CA ASP A 127 -11.18 13.96 -6.34
C ASP A 127 -11.20 12.46 -6.06
N TYR A 128 -10.79 12.09 -4.85
CA TYR A 128 -10.58 10.71 -4.46
C TYR A 128 -11.32 10.36 -3.18
N VAL A 129 -11.95 9.17 -3.17
CA VAL A 129 -12.67 8.61 -2.03
C VAL A 129 -12.02 7.31 -1.62
N LEU A 130 -11.78 7.14 -0.32
CA LEU A 130 -11.19 5.92 0.23
C LEU A 130 -12.14 4.73 0.00
N SER A 131 -11.60 3.64 -0.54
CA SER A 131 -12.24 2.34 -0.67
C SER A 131 -11.85 1.49 0.53
N GLU A 132 -12.60 1.64 1.64
CA GLU A 132 -12.26 1.02 2.92
C GLU A 132 -12.22 -0.51 2.85
N HIS A 133 -13.08 -1.13 2.02
CA HIS A 133 -13.20 -2.58 1.89
C HIS A 133 -11.98 -3.29 1.29
N ILE A 134 -11.13 -2.55 0.56
CA ILE A 134 -9.87 -3.07 -0.02
C ILE A 134 -8.63 -2.38 0.56
N SER A 135 -8.80 -1.59 1.61
CA SER A 135 -7.71 -0.98 2.36
C SER A 135 -7.36 -1.84 3.57
N CYS A 136 -6.09 -1.98 3.90
CA CYS A 136 -5.64 -2.97 4.88
C CYS A 136 -4.38 -2.56 5.65
N LEU A 137 -4.18 -3.23 6.78
CA LEU A 137 -2.92 -3.30 7.50
C LEU A 137 -2.24 -4.62 7.17
N THR A 138 -0.98 -4.57 6.75
CA THR A 138 -0.23 -5.75 6.31
C THR A 138 1.09 -5.86 7.05
N ARG A 139 1.40 -7.07 7.51
CA ARG A 139 2.70 -7.46 8.03
C ARG A 139 3.35 -8.47 7.09
N TYR A 140 4.57 -8.17 6.68
CA TYR A 140 5.45 -9.06 5.94
C TYR A 140 6.62 -9.47 6.85
N GLY A 141 6.89 -10.75 6.95
CA GLY A 141 8.10 -11.34 7.52
C GLY A 141 8.97 -12.00 6.46
N PRO A 142 9.98 -12.79 6.86
CA PRO A 142 10.86 -13.48 5.91
C PRO A 142 10.09 -14.33 4.88
N ALA A 143 10.51 -14.25 3.62
CA ALA A 143 9.89 -14.84 2.43
C ALA A 143 8.50 -14.28 2.02
N ASP A 144 7.86 -13.47 2.87
CA ASP A 144 6.62 -12.79 2.52
C ASP A 144 6.88 -11.78 1.38
N HIS A 145 5.92 -11.69 0.46
CA HIS A 145 6.06 -10.95 -0.79
C HIS A 145 4.70 -10.57 -1.38
N LEU A 146 4.74 -9.68 -2.35
CA LEU A 146 3.61 -9.38 -3.22
C LEU A 146 4.15 -9.30 -4.64
N GLY A 147 3.81 -10.29 -5.46
CA GLY A 147 4.26 -10.42 -6.84
C GLY A 147 3.91 -9.20 -7.69
N ALA A 148 4.46 -9.13 -8.90
CA ALA A 148 4.13 -8.03 -9.80
C ALA A 148 2.64 -8.05 -10.14
N HIS A 149 1.98 -6.91 -9.95
CA HIS A 149 0.55 -6.72 -10.20
C HIS A 149 0.23 -5.26 -10.46
N GLN A 150 -0.99 -5.02 -10.91
CA GLN A 150 -1.70 -3.75 -10.80
C GLN A 150 -2.80 -3.94 -9.74
N ASP A 151 -3.14 -2.88 -9.01
CA ASP A 151 -4.23 -2.93 -8.05
C ASP A 151 -5.57 -3.10 -8.78
N SER A 152 -6.35 -4.09 -8.37
CA SER A 152 -7.60 -4.47 -9.01
C SER A 152 -8.70 -4.66 -7.95
N PRO A 153 -9.95 -4.23 -8.22
CA PRO A 153 -10.38 -3.62 -9.47
C PRO A 153 -10.03 -2.13 -9.57
N ALA A 154 -9.85 -1.63 -10.80
CA ALA A 154 -9.39 -0.26 -11.02
C ALA A 154 -10.40 0.79 -10.55
N GLU A 155 -11.70 0.47 -10.59
CA GLU A 155 -12.78 1.30 -10.07
C GLU A 155 -12.75 1.47 -8.56
N ASP A 156 -12.09 0.56 -7.81
CA ASP A 156 -11.94 0.67 -6.36
C ASP A 156 -10.54 1.17 -5.95
N CYS A 157 -9.51 1.02 -6.78
CA CYS A 157 -8.14 1.44 -6.49
C CYS A 157 -7.47 2.18 -7.65
N ALA A 158 -8.06 3.32 -8.07
CA ALA A 158 -7.47 4.21 -9.07
C ALA A 158 -6.09 4.73 -8.65
N VAL A 159 -5.95 5.12 -7.38
CA VAL A 159 -4.68 5.50 -6.75
C VAL A 159 -4.52 4.82 -5.39
N THR A 160 -3.28 4.60 -4.98
CA THR A 160 -2.93 3.89 -3.75
C THR A 160 -1.99 4.72 -2.89
N ILE A 161 -2.15 4.61 -1.57
CA ILE A 161 -1.21 5.06 -0.55
C ILE A 161 -0.66 3.83 0.16
N ILE A 162 0.67 3.77 0.32
CA ILE A 162 1.34 2.82 1.21
C ILE A 162 2.10 3.63 2.24
N LEU A 163 1.74 3.49 3.52
CA LEU A 163 2.48 4.06 4.63
C LEU A 163 3.26 2.97 5.35
N TYR A 164 4.58 3.08 5.34
CA TYR A 164 5.46 2.18 6.08
C TYR A 164 5.53 2.61 7.55
N LEU A 165 4.98 1.76 8.44
CA LEU A 165 5.01 1.99 9.88
C LEU A 165 6.30 1.48 10.49
N ARG A 166 6.74 0.28 10.08
CA ARG A 166 7.98 -0.35 10.53
C ARG A 166 8.67 -1.07 9.38
N ALA A 167 9.99 -1.09 9.42
CA ALA A 167 10.81 -1.83 8.48
C ALA A 167 12.13 -2.18 9.18
N ASP A 168 12.36 -3.46 9.38
CA ASP A 168 13.56 -3.97 10.06
C ASP A 168 14.41 -4.74 9.06
N SER A 169 15.74 -4.61 9.17
CA SER A 169 16.70 -5.44 8.45
C SER A 169 18.03 -5.49 9.21
N PRO A 170 18.72 -6.64 9.21
CA PRO A 170 20.08 -6.73 9.73
C PRO A 170 21.10 -5.94 8.88
N ASP A 171 20.82 -5.73 7.59
CA ASP A 171 21.61 -4.90 6.69
C ASP A 171 20.69 -4.18 5.68
N PRO A 172 20.15 -3.00 6.02
CA PRO A 172 19.25 -2.26 5.15
C PRO A 172 19.94 -1.69 3.89
N ALA A 173 21.27 -1.76 3.80
CA ALA A 173 22.04 -1.33 2.64
C ALA A 173 22.38 -2.49 1.68
N ALA A 174 22.04 -3.74 2.05
CA ALA A 174 22.29 -4.90 1.23
C ALA A 174 21.68 -4.73 -0.17
N PRO A 175 22.44 -4.96 -1.26
CA PRO A 175 21.95 -4.73 -2.61
C PRO A 175 20.78 -5.64 -3.00
N ASP A 176 20.66 -6.79 -2.35
CA ASP A 176 19.64 -7.80 -2.56
C ASP A 176 18.49 -7.76 -1.54
N THR A 177 18.41 -6.73 -0.69
CA THR A 177 17.32 -6.55 0.29
C THR A 177 15.92 -6.65 -0.33
N GLY A 178 14.99 -7.25 0.40
CA GLY A 178 13.56 -7.26 0.07
C GLY A 178 12.82 -5.98 0.48
N LEU A 179 13.47 -5.09 1.24
CA LEU A 179 12.91 -3.82 1.74
C LEU A 179 12.81 -2.75 0.64
N VAL A 180 12.15 -3.07 -0.46
CA VAL A 180 11.98 -2.19 -1.60
C VAL A 180 10.60 -2.41 -2.23
N LEU A 181 10.00 -1.33 -2.73
CA LEU A 181 8.92 -1.42 -3.69
C LEU A 181 9.52 -1.25 -5.09
N ASN A 182 9.36 -2.28 -5.92
CA ASN A 182 9.75 -2.23 -7.32
C ASN A 182 8.59 -1.68 -8.14
N VAL A 183 8.85 -0.63 -8.92
CA VAL A 183 7.89 0.00 -9.83
C VAL A 183 8.37 -0.20 -11.25
N TYR A 184 7.52 -0.74 -12.10
CA TYR A 184 7.82 -1.09 -13.48
C TYR A 184 7.21 -0.05 -14.44
N GLY A 185 6.34 -0.45 -15.35
CA GLY A 185 5.56 0.41 -16.24
C GLY A 185 4.11 -0.04 -16.36
N GLU A 186 3.40 0.45 -17.38
CA GLU A 186 1.96 0.22 -17.53
C GLU A 186 1.60 -1.16 -18.10
N THR A 187 2.58 -1.85 -18.70
CA THR A 187 2.36 -3.15 -19.36
C THR A 187 3.05 -4.29 -18.62
N ARG A 188 2.54 -5.51 -18.75
CA ARG A 188 3.13 -6.72 -18.13
C ARG A 188 4.56 -6.96 -18.60
N GLU A 189 4.87 -6.69 -19.86
CA GLU A 189 6.23 -6.85 -20.42
C GLU A 189 7.25 -5.93 -19.74
N SER A 190 6.80 -4.85 -19.10
CA SER A 190 7.68 -3.96 -18.34
C SER A 190 8.32 -4.65 -17.13
N VAL A 191 7.68 -5.68 -16.58
CA VAL A 191 8.21 -6.46 -15.45
C VAL A 191 9.50 -7.19 -15.87
N ALA A 192 9.50 -7.80 -17.06
CA ALA A 192 10.66 -8.52 -17.61
C ALA A 192 11.85 -7.58 -17.93
N ARG A 193 11.60 -6.29 -18.16
CA ARG A 193 12.65 -5.28 -18.39
C ARG A 193 13.30 -4.77 -17.10
N GLY A 194 12.77 -5.15 -15.94
CA GLY A 194 13.24 -4.71 -14.63
C GLY A 194 12.60 -3.41 -14.15
N ALA A 195 12.76 -3.14 -12.86
CA ALA A 195 12.16 -1.98 -12.20
C ALA A 195 12.72 -0.65 -12.76
N ARG A 196 11.83 0.26 -13.12
CA ARG A 196 12.16 1.63 -13.57
C ARG A 196 12.39 2.59 -12.38
N LEU A 197 11.82 2.24 -11.23
CA LEU A 197 12.01 2.93 -9.97
C LEU A 197 12.01 1.90 -8.84
N ARG A 198 12.97 2.04 -7.91
CA ARG A 198 13.06 1.24 -6.68
C ARG A 198 12.90 2.19 -5.50
N ILE A 199 11.84 2.01 -4.73
CA ILE A 199 11.53 2.86 -3.57
C ILE A 199 11.93 2.11 -2.30
N PRO A 200 12.97 2.55 -1.56
CA PRO A 200 13.34 1.91 -0.30
C PRO A 200 12.18 1.95 0.71
N THR A 201 11.97 0.83 1.39
CA THR A 201 10.98 0.73 2.47
C THR A 201 11.60 1.30 3.74
N ARG A 202 11.12 2.47 4.18
CA ARG A 202 11.61 3.17 5.38
C ARG A 202 10.45 3.61 6.26
N PRO A 203 10.50 3.45 7.59
CA PRO A 203 9.45 3.90 8.49
C PRO A 203 9.11 5.38 8.29
N GLY A 204 7.83 5.72 8.40
CA GLY A 204 7.32 7.09 8.21
C GLY A 204 7.34 7.57 6.75
N THR A 205 7.68 6.72 5.78
CA THR A 205 7.59 7.05 4.36
C THR A 205 6.20 6.73 3.85
N LEU A 206 5.56 7.75 3.27
CA LEU A 206 4.34 7.60 2.50
C LEU A 206 4.71 7.42 1.03
N VAL A 207 4.22 6.36 0.41
CA VAL A 207 4.37 6.11 -1.03
C VAL A 207 3.00 6.28 -1.66
N LEU A 208 2.91 7.09 -2.72
CA LEU A 208 1.68 7.22 -3.49
C LEU A 208 1.90 6.72 -4.90
N GLY A 209 0.88 6.11 -5.50
CA GLY A 209 0.96 5.72 -6.90
C GLY A 209 -0.35 5.46 -7.60
N ARG A 210 -0.27 5.34 -8.93
CA ARG A 210 -1.37 4.90 -9.80
C ARG A 210 -1.43 3.37 -9.79
N GLY A 211 -1.84 2.82 -8.65
CA GLY A 211 -1.82 1.39 -8.34
C GLY A 211 -2.43 0.49 -9.40
N SER A 212 -3.62 0.87 -9.92
CA SER A 212 -4.32 0.14 -10.97
C SER A 212 -3.74 0.29 -12.38
N ARG A 213 -2.84 1.25 -12.61
CA ARG A 213 -2.26 1.50 -13.94
C ARG A 213 -0.82 1.05 -14.06
N ILE A 214 -0.10 0.98 -12.95
CA ILE A 214 1.35 0.77 -12.96
C ILE A 214 1.69 -0.51 -12.27
N TRP A 215 2.36 -1.40 -13.00
CA TRP A 215 2.86 -2.64 -12.44
C TRP A 215 3.87 -2.35 -11.34
N HIS A 216 3.68 -2.99 -10.20
CA HIS A 216 4.56 -2.86 -9.04
C HIS A 216 4.60 -4.15 -8.23
N ALA A 217 5.64 -4.33 -7.43
CA ALA A 217 5.84 -5.54 -6.64
C ALA A 217 6.62 -5.25 -5.35
N ARG A 218 6.38 -6.07 -4.32
CA ARG A 218 7.28 -6.26 -3.19
C ARG A 218 8.01 -7.60 -3.36
N PRO A 219 9.33 -7.61 -3.58
CA PRO A 219 10.09 -8.84 -3.63
C PRO A 219 10.08 -9.55 -2.26
N PRO A 220 10.40 -10.86 -2.23
CA PRO A 220 10.51 -11.59 -0.97
C PRO A 220 11.47 -10.95 0.02
N LEU A 221 11.01 -10.79 1.26
CA LEU A 221 11.85 -10.34 2.36
C LEU A 221 12.89 -11.41 2.72
N LYS A 222 14.09 -10.97 3.08
CA LYS A 222 15.19 -11.83 3.52
C LYS A 222 15.03 -12.25 4.98
N ALA A 223 15.90 -13.16 5.41
CA ALA A 223 15.97 -13.53 6.82
C ALA A 223 16.29 -12.30 7.68
N GLY A 224 15.53 -12.12 8.75
CA GLY A 224 15.64 -10.95 9.63
C GLY A 224 14.99 -9.67 9.09
N GLU A 225 14.43 -9.69 7.87
CA GLU A 225 13.68 -8.55 7.34
C GLU A 225 12.20 -8.62 7.73
N SER A 226 11.62 -7.46 8.05
CA SER A 226 10.19 -7.33 8.33
C SER A 226 9.65 -5.98 7.87
N VAL A 227 8.36 -5.93 7.54
CA VAL A 227 7.64 -4.70 7.19
C VAL A 227 6.25 -4.72 7.81
N VAL A 228 5.84 -3.59 8.38
CA VAL A 228 4.44 -3.31 8.71
C VAL A 228 4.01 -2.08 7.93
N ALA A 229 2.92 -2.20 7.18
CA ALA A 229 2.43 -1.13 6.31
C ALA A 229 0.91 -1.01 6.35
N ILE A 230 0.42 0.23 6.27
CA ILE A 230 -0.97 0.53 5.95
C ILE A 230 -1.05 0.77 4.44
N THR A 231 -1.99 0.11 3.77
CA THR A 231 -2.35 0.37 2.38
C THR A 231 -3.75 0.95 2.31
N GLY A 232 -3.89 2.12 1.69
CA GLY A 232 -5.16 2.78 1.39
C GLY A 232 -5.39 2.82 -0.11
N CYS A 233 -6.49 2.24 -0.57
CA CYS A 233 -6.92 2.31 -1.97
C CYS A 233 -8.00 3.38 -2.13
N TYR A 234 -7.90 4.17 -3.19
CA TYR A 234 -8.85 5.24 -3.46
C TYR A 234 -9.42 5.11 -4.87
N ARG A 235 -10.74 5.23 -4.95
CA ARG A 235 -11.47 5.39 -6.21
C ARG A 235 -11.62 6.85 -6.57
N GLU A 236 -11.80 7.13 -7.86
CA GLU A 236 -12.21 8.46 -8.32
C GLU A 236 -13.63 8.75 -7.79
N ALA A 237 -13.85 9.97 -7.30
CA ALA A 237 -15.19 10.42 -6.96
C ALA A 237 -16.04 10.45 -8.24
N ALA A 238 -17.29 10.00 -8.17
CA ALA A 238 -18.22 10.19 -9.28
C ALA A 238 -18.39 11.70 -9.53
N ALA A 239 -18.28 12.10 -10.81
CA ALA A 239 -18.48 13.47 -11.26
C ALA A 239 -19.91 13.96 -11.03
#